data_AF-A0A402AZF9-F1
#
_entry.id   AF-A0A402AZF9-F1
#
_cell.length_a   1.000
_cell.length_b   1.000
_cell.length_c   1.000
_cell.angle_alpha   90.00
_cell.angle_beta   90.00
_cell.angle_gamma   90.00
#
_symmetry.space_group_name_H-M   'P 1'
#
loop_
_entity.id
_entity.type
_entity.pdbx_description
1 polymer ?
#
loop_
_entity_poly.entity_id
_entity_poly.type
_entity_poly.pdbx_seq_one_letter_code
_entity_poly.pdbx_strand_id
1 'polypeptide(L)'
;MTYNLSNFSGVGSTATPYQTTASQNLAQISNIGITNNAFSSALPAQSITTFVIHNVTYTGPGAVTQVDDSTQGTGLNQFNYSANWQHCSGGCGNDQSGLYNGSNSWSGTTGATASVQFNGSRIRLFGVKDNNEGIATVSVDGGTSREVDFYAAHRAGNQLLWESPHFSSGTHTLTITVTGRKNPQSSNVWPALDRVEIDPPAATNLLSNAGFESGSLAPWNGEINPSLAGIETNYPHSGTYDAYLHPTSSSDVGLAQTITAPATRTYTLTAYAANNIGNVQFGADVNGTQVRNLNVTGNVGYQLYTTTFTANAGQSIKVWYYAHAINGWATIDDVSLT
;
A
#
# COMPACT_ATOMS: atom_id res chain seq x y z
N MET A 1 11.82 -9.70 -24.63
CA MET A 1 11.63 -8.64 -23.61
C MET A 1 12.70 -8.81 -22.54
N THR A 2 13.30 -7.72 -22.07
CA THR A 2 14.28 -7.74 -20.97
C THR A 2 13.62 -7.16 -19.73
N TYR A 3 13.74 -7.88 -18.61
CA TYR A 3 13.18 -7.49 -17.33
C TYR A 3 14.31 -6.99 -16.44
N ASN A 4 14.19 -5.74 -15.97
CA ASN A 4 15.16 -5.11 -15.10
C ASN A 4 14.68 -5.22 -13.64
N LEU A 5 15.51 -5.80 -12.78
CA LEU A 5 15.29 -6.03 -11.36
C LEU A 5 16.19 -5.15 -10.49
N SER A 6 16.78 -4.08 -11.04
CA SER A 6 17.72 -3.20 -10.33
C SER A 6 17.13 -2.46 -9.13
N ASN A 7 15.79 -2.40 -9.03
CA ASN A 7 15.12 -1.82 -7.87
C ASN A 7 15.15 -2.75 -6.63
N PHE A 8 15.51 -4.02 -6.80
CA PHE A 8 15.66 -4.98 -5.71
C PHE A 8 17.10 -4.97 -5.22
N SER A 9 17.30 -4.91 -3.90
CA SER A 9 18.61 -4.95 -3.26
C SER A 9 19.17 -6.37 -3.15
N GLY A 10 18.33 -7.39 -3.33
CA GLY A 10 18.71 -8.80 -3.43
C GLY A 10 17.78 -9.51 -4.40
N VAL A 11 18.30 -10.42 -5.21
CA VAL A 11 17.55 -11.20 -6.18
C VAL A 11 18.15 -12.60 -6.24
N GLY A 12 17.32 -13.64 -6.28
CA GLY A 12 17.77 -15.00 -6.58
C GLY A 12 18.43 -15.12 -7.96
N SER A 13 19.09 -16.24 -8.21
CA SER A 13 19.81 -16.50 -9.47
C SER A 13 18.93 -16.96 -10.63
N THR A 14 17.64 -17.23 -10.39
CA THR A 14 16.73 -17.76 -11.40
C THR A 14 15.34 -17.11 -11.35
N ALA A 15 14.74 -16.96 -12.52
CA ALA A 15 13.33 -16.71 -12.69
C ALA A 15 12.64 -18.02 -13.11
N THR A 16 11.55 -18.38 -12.43
CA THR A 16 10.73 -19.56 -12.72
C THR A 16 9.47 -19.14 -13.48
N PRO A 17 9.42 -19.35 -14.81
CA PRO A 17 8.27 -18.98 -15.63
C PRO A 17 7.14 -20.02 -15.59
N TYR A 18 5.90 -19.53 -15.53
CA TYR A 18 4.66 -20.27 -15.70
C TYR A 18 3.85 -19.66 -16.83
N GLN A 19 3.43 -20.47 -17.79
CA GLN A 19 2.84 -19.99 -19.03
C GLN A 19 1.43 -20.56 -19.25
N THR A 20 0.53 -19.68 -19.70
CA THR A 20 -0.81 -20.00 -20.15
C THR A 20 -0.98 -19.55 -21.59
N THR A 21 -1.46 -20.44 -22.46
CA THR A 21 -1.74 -20.22 -23.89
C THR A 21 -3.02 -20.98 -24.26
N ALA A 22 -3.37 -21.01 -25.55
CA ALA A 22 -4.46 -21.87 -26.03
C ALA A 22 -4.24 -23.37 -25.77
N SER A 23 -2.99 -23.81 -25.57
CA SER A 23 -2.62 -25.22 -25.35
C SER A 23 -1.93 -25.49 -24.00
N GLN A 24 -1.65 -24.46 -23.20
CA GLN A 24 -1.00 -24.58 -21.89
C GLN A 24 -1.86 -23.94 -20.80
N ASN A 25 -1.93 -24.57 -19.64
CA ASN A 25 -2.61 -24.05 -18.46
C ASN A 25 -1.63 -24.00 -17.28
N LEU A 26 -1.14 -22.79 -16.95
CA LEU A 26 -0.15 -22.53 -15.89
C LEU A 26 1.06 -23.50 -15.94
N ALA A 27 1.49 -23.87 -17.14
CA ALA A 27 2.56 -24.84 -17.32
C ALA A 27 3.90 -24.19 -16.97
N GLN A 28 4.66 -24.80 -16.05
CA GLN A 28 6.02 -24.37 -15.78
C GLN A 28 6.90 -24.66 -17.00
N ILE A 29 7.68 -23.66 -17.43
CA ILE A 29 8.68 -23.82 -18.50
C ILE A 29 10.09 -23.67 -17.91
N SER A 30 11.13 -23.86 -18.74
CA SER A 30 12.52 -23.84 -18.28
C SER A 30 12.88 -22.57 -17.53
N ASN A 31 13.54 -22.73 -16.38
CA ASN A 31 14.06 -21.61 -15.59
C ASN A 31 15.02 -20.76 -16.41
N ILE A 32 14.99 -19.46 -16.16
CA ILE A 32 15.85 -18.48 -16.82
C ILE A 32 16.85 -17.96 -15.79
N GLY A 33 18.14 -17.96 -16.15
CA GLY A 33 19.17 -17.37 -15.31
C GLY A 33 19.01 -15.85 -15.18
N ILE A 34 19.17 -15.34 -13.97
CA ILE A 34 19.24 -13.91 -13.67
C ILE A 34 20.71 -13.53 -13.55
N THR A 35 21.13 -12.53 -14.32
CA THR A 35 22.50 -12.00 -14.30
C THR A 35 22.43 -10.48 -14.26
N ASN A 36 23.23 -9.84 -13.40
CA ASN A 36 23.24 -8.38 -13.22
C ASN A 36 21.85 -7.80 -12.95
N ASN A 37 21.06 -8.46 -12.08
CA ASN A 37 19.68 -8.09 -11.77
C ASN A 37 18.80 -7.94 -13.02
N ALA A 38 19.02 -8.76 -14.05
CA ALA A 38 18.17 -8.79 -15.23
C ALA A 38 18.08 -10.19 -15.81
N PHE A 39 16.99 -10.43 -16.55
CA PHE A 39 16.86 -11.60 -17.42
C PHE A 39 16.09 -11.22 -18.67
N SER A 40 16.22 -12.03 -19.72
CA SER A 40 15.47 -11.84 -20.97
C SER A 40 14.65 -13.07 -21.28
N SER A 41 13.44 -12.85 -21.80
CA SER A 41 12.56 -13.92 -22.25
C SER A 41 11.83 -13.52 -23.54
N ALA A 42 11.63 -14.49 -24.42
CA ALA A 42 10.77 -14.35 -25.58
C ALA A 42 9.37 -14.85 -25.19
N LEU A 43 8.40 -13.94 -25.19
CA LEU A 43 7.01 -14.27 -24.85
C LEU A 43 6.25 -14.66 -26.13
N PRO A 44 5.53 -15.79 -26.14
CA PRO A 44 4.65 -16.14 -27.25
C PRO A 44 3.51 -15.12 -27.40
N ALA A 45 3.05 -14.90 -28.63
CA ALA A 45 1.81 -14.18 -28.89
C ALA A 45 0.62 -14.90 -28.22
N GLN A 46 -0.41 -14.13 -27.80
CA GLN A 46 -1.62 -14.67 -27.17
C GLN A 46 -1.32 -15.55 -25.93
N SER A 47 -0.32 -15.16 -25.13
CA SER A 47 0.08 -15.87 -23.92
C SER A 47 0.09 -14.96 -22.70
N ILE A 48 -0.09 -15.56 -21.53
CA ILE A 48 0.26 -14.96 -20.24
C ILE A 48 1.45 -15.76 -19.70
N THR A 49 2.54 -15.08 -19.36
CA THR A 49 3.69 -15.72 -18.68
C THR A 49 3.97 -14.98 -17.37
N THR A 50 3.90 -15.71 -16.27
CA THR A 50 4.22 -15.23 -14.92
C THR A 50 5.62 -15.69 -14.55
N PHE A 51 6.49 -14.78 -14.12
CA PHE A 51 7.83 -15.12 -13.63
C PHE A 51 7.84 -15.04 -12.11
N VAL A 52 8.14 -16.16 -11.44
CA VAL A 52 8.37 -16.20 -9.99
C VAL A 52 9.86 -16.08 -9.73
N ILE A 53 10.27 -15.04 -9.03
CA ILE A 53 11.66 -14.83 -8.63
C ILE A 53 11.71 -15.01 -7.12
N HIS A 54 12.55 -15.95 -6.67
CA HIS A 54 12.71 -16.25 -5.25
C HIS A 54 13.85 -15.44 -4.65
N ASN A 55 13.90 -15.37 -3.31
CA ASN A 55 14.97 -14.71 -2.55
C ASN A 55 15.19 -13.25 -2.96
N VAL A 56 14.08 -12.53 -3.11
CA VAL A 56 14.09 -11.12 -3.49
C VAL A 56 14.02 -10.25 -2.23
N THR A 57 14.92 -9.27 -2.14
CA THR A 57 14.89 -8.24 -1.11
C THR A 57 14.59 -6.90 -1.76
N TYR A 58 13.54 -6.21 -1.29
CA TYR A 58 13.23 -4.84 -1.69
C TYR A 58 13.31 -3.95 -0.46
N THR A 59 14.14 -2.91 -0.52
CA THR A 59 14.32 -1.93 0.58
C THR A 59 13.91 -0.51 0.14
N GLY A 60 13.34 -0.37 -1.05
CA GLY A 60 12.89 0.92 -1.58
C GLY A 60 11.56 1.40 -1.00
N PRO A 61 11.06 2.58 -1.43
CA PRO A 61 9.76 3.08 -1.04
C PRO A 61 8.66 2.05 -1.34
N GLY A 62 7.78 1.78 -0.39
CA GLY A 62 6.77 0.72 -0.54
C GLY A 62 7.22 -0.65 -0.02
N ALA A 63 8.44 -0.79 0.52
CA ALA A 63 8.91 -2.06 1.08
C ALA A 63 8.08 -2.48 2.30
N VAL A 64 7.56 -3.71 2.23
CA VAL A 64 6.89 -4.38 3.35
C VAL A 64 7.96 -4.87 4.33
N THR A 65 7.81 -4.50 5.61
CA THR A 65 8.65 -5.05 6.67
C THR A 65 8.10 -6.40 7.10
N GLN A 66 8.94 -7.43 7.11
CA GLN A 66 8.59 -8.76 7.61
C GLN A 66 9.23 -8.97 8.98
N VAL A 67 8.44 -9.39 9.96
CA VAL A 67 8.92 -9.64 11.32
C VAL A 67 8.59 -11.07 11.68
N ASP A 68 9.63 -11.84 11.92
CA ASP A 68 9.57 -13.24 12.32
C ASP A 68 9.10 -13.40 13.78
N ASP A 69 8.36 -14.46 14.09
CA ASP A 69 7.88 -14.75 15.46
C ASP A 69 9.02 -14.91 16.49
N SER A 70 10.20 -15.35 16.04
CA SER A 70 11.40 -15.49 16.88
C SER A 70 12.15 -14.18 17.10
N THR A 71 11.77 -13.10 16.40
CA THR A 71 12.28 -11.75 16.65
C THR A 71 11.56 -11.15 17.86
N GLN A 72 12.07 -11.47 19.05
CA GLN A 72 11.42 -11.15 20.33
C GLN A 72 11.97 -9.88 20.99
N GLY A 73 11.11 -9.17 21.71
CA GLY A 73 11.48 -8.00 22.49
C GLY A 73 10.30 -7.04 22.70
N THR A 74 10.58 -5.88 23.26
CA THR A 74 9.57 -4.84 23.56
C THR A 74 9.67 -3.62 22.66
N GLY A 75 10.60 -3.60 21.71
CA GLY A 75 10.80 -2.51 20.77
C GLY A 75 9.90 -2.61 19.53
N LEU A 76 10.09 -1.66 18.61
CA LEU A 76 9.43 -1.69 17.31
C LEU A 76 9.82 -2.93 16.53
N ASN A 77 8.84 -3.51 15.84
CA ASN A 77 8.97 -4.66 14.95
C ASN A 77 9.56 -5.88 15.67
N GLN A 78 9.10 -6.13 16.90
CA GLN A 78 9.44 -7.31 17.70
C GLN A 78 8.17 -7.90 18.32
N PHE A 79 8.10 -9.22 18.45
CA PHE A 79 7.05 -9.87 19.21
C PHE A 79 7.35 -9.80 20.71
N ASN A 80 6.43 -9.16 21.44
CA ASN A 80 6.40 -9.15 22.90
C ASN A 80 5.38 -10.19 23.38
N TYR A 81 5.86 -11.32 23.88
CA TYR A 81 5.04 -12.40 24.40
C TYR A 81 4.81 -12.26 25.91
N SER A 82 3.58 -12.50 26.37
CA SER A 82 3.32 -12.71 27.79
C SER A 82 3.92 -14.03 28.28
N ALA A 83 3.77 -14.33 29.57
CA ALA A 83 4.08 -15.66 30.09
C ALA A 83 3.29 -16.77 29.35
N ASN A 84 3.83 -18.00 29.40
CA ASN A 84 3.23 -19.24 28.90
C ASN A 84 3.11 -19.36 27.37
N TRP A 85 3.96 -18.66 26.62
CA TRP A 85 4.24 -19.00 25.22
C TRP A 85 5.35 -20.05 25.14
N GLN A 86 5.25 -20.90 24.13
CA GLN A 86 6.28 -21.84 23.72
C GLN A 86 6.85 -21.35 22.40
N HIS A 87 8.14 -21.58 22.20
CA HIS A 87 8.87 -21.09 21.05
C HIS A 87 9.67 -22.22 20.44
N CYS A 88 9.71 -22.25 19.13
CA CYS A 88 10.60 -23.08 18.39
C CYS A 88 11.34 -22.23 17.35
N SER A 89 12.67 -22.34 17.32
CA SER A 89 13.55 -21.56 16.44
C SER A 89 14.68 -22.43 15.91
N GLY A 90 15.17 -22.15 14.71
CA GLY A 90 16.33 -22.84 14.14
C GLY A 90 16.02 -24.20 13.53
N GLY A 91 14.81 -24.38 12.99
CA GLY A 91 14.38 -25.62 12.33
C GLY A 91 13.57 -26.50 13.29
N CYS A 92 12.27 -26.26 13.32
CA CYS A 92 11.32 -26.96 14.18
C CYS A 92 11.14 -28.44 13.85
N GLY A 93 12.07 -29.28 14.30
CA GLY A 93 11.93 -30.74 14.25
C GLY A 93 11.79 -31.34 12.85
N ASN A 94 12.49 -30.78 11.85
CA ASN A 94 12.36 -31.13 10.42
C ASN A 94 10.97 -30.81 9.83
N ASP A 95 10.25 -29.84 10.39
CA ASP A 95 8.97 -29.43 9.87
C ASP A 95 9.05 -28.98 8.39
N GLN A 96 8.29 -29.68 7.54
CA GLN A 96 8.17 -29.41 6.11
C GLN A 96 6.96 -28.52 5.78
N SER A 97 6.27 -27.99 6.80
CA SER A 97 5.04 -27.21 6.63
C SER A 97 5.23 -25.83 5.98
N GLY A 98 6.48 -25.37 5.86
CA GLY A 98 6.81 -24.08 5.23
C GLY A 98 6.74 -22.89 6.18
N LEU A 99 7.10 -23.07 7.46
CA LEU A 99 7.24 -21.98 8.44
C LEU A 99 8.18 -20.88 7.92
N TYR A 100 7.88 -19.63 8.25
CA TYR A 100 8.80 -18.54 7.96
C TYR A 100 10.05 -18.66 8.83
N ASN A 101 11.23 -18.59 8.19
CA ASN A 101 12.55 -18.88 8.78
C ASN A 101 12.66 -20.15 9.66
N GLY A 102 11.73 -21.11 9.51
CA GLY A 102 11.75 -22.35 10.28
C GLY A 102 11.46 -22.17 11.77
N SER A 103 10.69 -21.15 12.16
CA SER A 103 10.25 -20.89 13.54
C SER A 103 8.74 -20.76 13.67
N ASN A 104 8.24 -20.97 14.90
CA ASN A 104 6.88 -20.61 15.29
C ASN A 104 6.76 -20.50 16.82
N SER A 105 5.74 -19.77 17.26
CA SER A 105 5.47 -19.52 18.68
C SER A 105 4.01 -19.79 18.97
N TRP A 106 3.69 -20.58 20.00
CA TRP A 106 2.31 -21.00 20.29
C TRP A 106 1.97 -20.94 21.77
N SER A 107 0.69 -20.83 22.09
CA SER A 107 0.20 -20.96 23.47
C SER A 107 -1.24 -21.47 23.52
N GLY A 108 -1.52 -22.36 24.47
CA GLY A 108 -2.90 -22.77 24.82
C GLY A 108 -3.50 -22.05 26.02
N THR A 109 -2.76 -21.12 26.61
CA THR A 109 -3.15 -20.51 27.88
C THR A 109 -4.16 -19.39 27.59
N THR A 110 -5.38 -19.53 28.07
CA THR A 110 -6.43 -18.50 27.90
C THR A 110 -5.95 -17.17 28.48
N GLY A 111 -6.07 -16.10 27.70
CA GLY A 111 -5.63 -14.76 28.08
C GLY A 111 -4.14 -14.48 27.89
N ALA A 112 -3.33 -15.46 27.46
CA ALA A 112 -1.96 -15.17 27.04
C ALA A 112 -1.97 -14.25 25.81
N THR A 113 -1.06 -13.28 25.78
CA THR A 113 -1.00 -12.26 24.74
C THR A 113 0.33 -12.30 24.00
N ALA A 114 0.31 -11.96 22.72
CA ALA A 114 1.47 -11.52 21.96
C ALA A 114 1.17 -10.14 21.39
N SER A 115 2.13 -9.22 21.39
CA SER A 115 1.95 -7.90 20.77
C SER A 115 3.13 -7.52 19.90
N VAL A 116 2.86 -6.78 18.82
CA VAL A 116 3.87 -6.18 17.96
C VAL A 116 3.60 -4.69 17.85
N GLN A 117 4.54 -3.87 18.30
CA GLN A 117 4.52 -2.44 18.02
C GLN A 117 5.15 -2.20 16.64
N PHE A 118 4.50 -1.44 15.77
CA PHE A 118 4.98 -1.20 14.41
C PHE A 118 4.74 0.24 13.97
N ASN A 119 5.50 0.69 12.96
CA ASN A 119 5.23 1.94 12.26
C ASN A 119 4.93 1.60 10.80
N GLY A 120 3.67 1.77 10.40
CA GLY A 120 3.18 1.30 9.11
C GLY A 120 1.71 1.63 8.89
N SER A 121 1.23 1.45 7.67
CA SER A 121 -0.17 1.72 7.32
C SER A 121 -1.08 0.50 7.32
N ARG A 122 -0.52 -0.71 7.44
CA ARG A 122 -1.29 -1.95 7.50
C ARG A 122 -0.42 -3.04 8.09
N ILE A 123 -1.02 -3.99 8.79
CA ILE A 123 -0.33 -5.18 9.29
C ILE A 123 -1.11 -6.45 8.95
N ARG A 124 -0.40 -7.50 8.57
CA ARG A 124 -0.93 -8.84 8.33
C ARG A 124 -0.33 -9.82 9.33
N LEU A 125 -1.17 -10.68 9.88
CA LEU A 125 -0.75 -11.77 10.74
C LEU A 125 -0.70 -13.08 9.95
N PHE A 126 0.45 -13.73 10.03
CA PHE A 126 0.67 -15.08 9.53
C PHE A 126 0.91 -16.05 10.68
N GLY A 127 0.45 -17.27 10.51
CA GLY A 127 0.60 -18.32 11.49
C GLY A 127 0.54 -19.71 10.87
N VAL A 128 0.50 -20.71 11.72
CA VAL A 128 0.34 -22.11 11.33
C VAL A 128 -1.15 -22.42 11.34
N LYS A 129 -1.63 -23.09 10.28
CA LYS A 129 -2.90 -23.80 10.35
C LYS A 129 -2.64 -25.29 10.54
N ASP A 130 -3.32 -25.95 11.48
CA ASP A 130 -3.19 -27.38 11.75
C ASP A 130 -4.42 -27.92 12.52
N ASN A 131 -4.49 -29.23 12.70
CA ASN A 131 -5.64 -29.93 13.29
C ASN A 131 -5.71 -29.83 14.81
N ASN A 132 -4.73 -29.18 15.44
CA ASN A 132 -4.61 -28.97 16.88
C ASN A 132 -4.57 -27.47 17.26
N GLU A 133 -4.78 -26.59 16.29
CA GLU A 133 -4.75 -25.15 16.50
C GLU A 133 -6.04 -24.62 17.15
N GLY A 134 -5.93 -23.49 17.85
CA GLY A 134 -7.06 -22.86 18.56
C GLY A 134 -7.53 -21.56 17.92
N ILE A 135 -8.37 -20.82 18.65
CA ILE A 135 -8.88 -19.51 18.25
C ILE A 135 -8.17 -18.43 19.07
N ALA A 136 -7.69 -17.39 18.39
CA ALA A 136 -7.18 -16.16 19.00
C ALA A 136 -8.07 -14.97 18.62
N THR A 137 -8.01 -13.89 19.40
CA THR A 137 -8.51 -12.57 18.97
C THR A 137 -7.36 -11.67 18.59
N VAL A 138 -7.57 -10.84 17.57
CA VAL A 138 -6.63 -9.81 17.12
C VAL A 138 -7.26 -8.43 17.21
N SER A 139 -6.48 -7.42 17.59
CA SER A 139 -6.90 -6.02 17.59
C SER A 139 -5.68 -5.13 17.37
N VAL A 140 -5.89 -3.94 16.80
CA VAL A 140 -4.85 -2.90 16.69
C VAL A 140 -5.29 -1.71 17.52
N ASP A 141 -4.37 -1.17 18.32
CA ASP A 141 -4.56 0.01 19.17
C ASP A 141 -5.76 -0.06 20.12
N GLY A 142 -6.07 -1.25 20.62
CA GLY A 142 -7.24 -1.47 21.48
C GLY A 142 -8.59 -1.30 20.77
N GLY A 143 -8.59 -1.24 19.43
CA GLY A 143 -9.80 -1.21 18.61
C GLY A 143 -10.59 -2.51 18.66
N THR A 144 -11.60 -2.63 17.78
CA THR A 144 -12.50 -3.78 17.75
C THR A 144 -11.74 -5.10 17.56
N SER A 145 -11.87 -6.01 18.52
CA SER A 145 -11.28 -7.35 18.42
C SER A 145 -11.98 -8.21 17.37
N ARG A 146 -11.21 -8.99 16.61
CA ARG A 146 -11.68 -9.97 15.62
C ARG A 146 -11.19 -11.35 16.00
N GLU A 147 -12.06 -12.35 15.89
CA GLU A 147 -11.68 -13.75 16.08
C GLU A 147 -10.97 -14.29 14.84
N VAL A 148 -9.94 -15.09 15.06
CA VAL A 148 -9.15 -15.76 14.02
C VAL A 148 -9.05 -17.22 14.42
N ASP A 149 -9.62 -18.10 13.60
CA ASP A 149 -9.53 -19.55 13.75
C ASP A 149 -8.30 -20.06 12.99
N PHE A 150 -7.38 -20.69 13.72
CA PHE A 150 -6.14 -21.24 13.16
C PHE A 150 -6.34 -22.70 12.71
N TYR A 151 -7.52 -23.30 12.90
CA TYR A 151 -7.76 -24.68 12.51
C TYR A 151 -7.66 -24.92 10.99
N ALA A 152 -7.02 -26.03 10.62
CA ALA A 152 -7.21 -26.73 9.36
C ALA A 152 -7.05 -28.24 9.54
N ALA A 153 -7.57 -29.06 8.62
CA ALA A 153 -7.40 -30.50 8.70
C ALA A 153 -5.93 -30.97 8.51
N HIS A 154 -5.12 -30.16 7.82
CA HIS A 154 -3.73 -30.44 7.50
C HIS A 154 -2.84 -29.27 7.85
N ARG A 155 -1.64 -29.58 8.35
CA ARG A 155 -0.64 -28.59 8.73
C ARG A 155 -0.12 -27.80 7.54
N ALA A 156 -0.15 -26.48 7.65
CA ALA A 156 0.47 -25.54 6.73
C ALA A 156 1.03 -24.35 7.51
N GLY A 157 2.33 -24.11 7.38
CA GLY A 157 3.02 -22.95 7.94
C GLY A 157 2.84 -21.70 7.09
N ASN A 158 3.18 -20.53 7.65
CA ASN A 158 3.19 -19.24 6.97
C ASN A 158 1.90 -18.92 6.20
N GLN A 159 0.75 -19.17 6.83
CA GLN A 159 -0.56 -18.91 6.25
C GLN A 159 -1.04 -17.52 6.66
N LEU A 160 -1.54 -16.72 5.70
CA LEU A 160 -2.23 -15.48 6.05
C LEU A 160 -3.50 -15.81 6.84
N LEU A 161 -3.59 -15.28 8.05
CA LEU A 161 -4.72 -15.52 8.97
C LEU A 161 -5.60 -14.29 9.11
N TRP A 162 -4.99 -13.12 9.12
CA TRP A 162 -5.70 -11.86 9.30
C TRP A 162 -4.96 -10.70 8.66
N GLU A 163 -5.71 -9.73 8.16
CA GLU A 163 -5.21 -8.46 7.63
C GLU A 163 -5.98 -7.32 8.28
N SER A 164 -5.26 -6.27 8.69
CA SER A 164 -5.88 -5.05 9.22
C SER A 164 -6.47 -4.17 8.11
N PRO A 165 -7.42 -3.28 8.44
CA PRO A 165 -7.68 -2.10 7.61
C PRO A 165 -6.42 -1.25 7.44
N HIS A 166 -6.49 -0.27 6.53
CA HIS A 166 -5.46 0.76 6.42
C HIS A 166 -5.54 1.76 7.58
N PHE A 167 -4.38 2.20 8.05
CA PHE A 167 -4.20 3.18 9.11
C PHE A 167 -3.51 4.44 8.58
N SER A 168 -3.76 5.57 9.25
CA SER A 168 -2.92 6.75 9.12
C SER A 168 -1.49 6.44 9.55
N SER A 169 -0.50 7.12 8.97
CA SER A 169 0.89 6.94 9.38
C SER A 169 1.11 7.25 10.85
N GLY A 170 1.73 6.31 11.57
CA GLY A 170 1.98 6.43 13.00
C GLY A 170 2.51 5.13 13.58
N THR A 171 2.78 5.16 14.89
CA THR A 171 3.09 3.95 15.66
C THR A 171 1.79 3.30 16.12
N HIS A 172 1.63 2.03 15.79
CA HIS A 172 0.49 1.19 16.11
C HIS A 172 0.93 -0.03 16.91
N THR A 173 0.00 -0.68 17.60
CA THR A 173 0.24 -1.93 18.35
C THR A 173 -0.79 -2.98 17.97
N LEU A 174 -0.35 -4.03 17.29
CA LEU A 174 -1.13 -5.26 17.13
C LEU A 174 -1.07 -6.05 18.44
N THR A 175 -2.23 -6.47 18.94
CA THR A 175 -2.37 -7.37 20.09
C THR A 175 -3.14 -8.62 19.68
N ILE A 176 -2.54 -9.79 19.91
CA ILE A 176 -3.12 -11.11 19.77
C ILE A 176 -3.39 -11.67 21.17
N THR A 177 -4.57 -12.23 21.41
CA THR A 177 -4.95 -12.85 22.70
C THR A 177 -5.51 -14.25 22.48
N VAL A 178 -4.94 -15.24 23.17
CA VAL A 178 -5.42 -16.63 23.12
C VAL A 178 -6.76 -16.75 23.83
N THR A 179 -7.76 -17.29 23.14
CA THR A 179 -9.13 -17.33 23.69
C THR A 179 -9.42 -18.60 24.51
N GLY A 180 -8.58 -19.63 24.40
CA GLY A 180 -8.84 -20.95 24.97
C GLY A 180 -9.97 -21.73 24.29
N ARG A 181 -10.55 -21.19 23.21
CA ARG A 181 -11.55 -21.87 22.39
C ARG A 181 -10.90 -22.49 21.15
N LYS A 182 -11.64 -23.37 20.51
CA LYS A 182 -11.24 -24.06 19.29
C LYS A 182 -12.43 -24.34 18.39
N ASN A 183 -12.15 -24.55 17.12
CA ASN A 183 -13.05 -25.25 16.22
C ASN A 183 -13.42 -26.63 16.82
N PRO A 184 -14.69 -27.09 16.75
CA PRO A 184 -15.07 -28.42 17.22
C PRO A 184 -14.26 -29.56 16.61
N GLN A 185 -13.71 -29.38 15.41
CA GLN A 185 -12.89 -30.37 14.71
C GLN A 185 -11.41 -30.34 15.13
N SER A 186 -10.98 -29.34 15.89
CA SER A 186 -9.61 -29.25 16.38
C SER A 186 -9.40 -30.15 17.60
N SER A 187 -8.22 -30.73 17.71
CA SER A 187 -7.81 -31.55 18.85
C SER A 187 -7.39 -30.70 20.05
N ASN A 188 -6.85 -29.49 19.86
CA ASN A 188 -6.34 -28.61 20.92
C ASN A 188 -6.73 -27.14 20.71
N VAL A 189 -6.17 -26.24 21.54
CA VAL A 189 -6.51 -24.81 21.60
C VAL A 189 -5.25 -23.94 21.43
N TRP A 190 -4.28 -24.39 20.62
CA TRP A 190 -2.93 -23.83 20.59
C TRP A 190 -2.66 -22.97 19.35
N PRO A 191 -3.22 -21.75 19.20
CA PRO A 191 -2.87 -20.89 18.07
C PRO A 191 -1.35 -20.66 18.01
N ALA A 192 -0.78 -20.89 16.84
CA ALA A 192 0.64 -20.74 16.55
C ALA A 192 0.91 -19.58 15.57
N LEU A 193 1.67 -18.60 16.03
CA LEU A 193 2.14 -17.44 15.27
C LEU A 193 3.43 -17.78 14.53
N ASP A 194 3.64 -17.14 13.37
CA ASP A 194 4.79 -17.40 12.49
C ASP A 194 5.48 -16.09 12.07
N ARG A 195 4.71 -15.11 11.58
CA ARG A 195 5.25 -13.76 11.30
C ARG A 195 4.18 -12.70 11.20
N VAL A 196 4.61 -11.44 11.12
CA VAL A 196 3.80 -10.35 10.60
C VAL A 196 4.44 -9.70 9.38
N GLU A 197 3.60 -9.17 8.50
CA GLU A 197 4.00 -8.26 7.43
C GLU A 197 3.42 -6.88 7.69
N ILE A 198 4.23 -5.84 7.57
CA ILE A 198 3.86 -4.45 7.83
C ILE A 198 4.06 -3.66 6.55
N ASP A 199 2.97 -3.14 6.00
CA ASP A 199 3.06 -2.17 4.91
C ASP A 199 3.70 -0.88 5.46
N PRO A 200 4.55 -0.20 4.68
CA PRO A 200 5.19 1.02 5.15
C PRO A 200 4.15 2.09 5.53
N PRO A 201 4.57 3.14 6.24
CA PRO A 201 3.68 4.25 6.56
C PRO A 201 3.00 4.76 5.28
N ALA A 202 1.72 5.10 5.38
CA ALA A 202 1.00 5.69 4.26
C ALA A 202 1.77 6.94 3.84
N ALA A 203 1.99 7.09 2.54
CA ALA A 203 2.79 8.21 2.09
C ALA A 203 2.05 9.51 2.46
N THR A 204 2.69 10.35 3.27
CA THR A 204 2.10 11.60 3.74
C THR A 204 1.89 12.51 2.54
N ASN A 205 0.67 12.99 2.37
CA ASN A 205 0.37 14.00 1.38
C ASN A 205 1.17 15.27 1.70
N LEU A 206 2.02 15.69 0.76
CA LEU A 206 2.87 16.86 0.90
C LEU A 206 2.11 18.17 0.69
N LEU A 207 0.91 18.10 0.11
CA LEU A 207 0.03 19.24 -0.08
C LEU A 207 -0.78 19.48 1.20
N SER A 208 -0.88 20.74 1.59
CA SER A 208 -1.76 21.17 2.68
C SER A 208 -3.14 21.52 2.13
N ASN A 209 -4.20 21.25 2.93
CA ASN A 209 -5.60 21.52 2.56
C ASN A 209 -5.95 20.96 1.16
N ALA A 210 -5.50 19.74 0.86
CA ALA A 210 -5.55 19.19 -0.48
C ALA A 210 -6.91 18.56 -0.86
N GLY A 211 -7.76 18.29 0.14
CA GLY A 211 -9.20 18.04 -0.04
C GLY A 211 -10.07 19.23 0.39
N PHE A 212 -9.50 20.44 0.49
CA PHE A 212 -10.23 21.71 0.68
C PHE A 212 -11.14 21.87 1.92
N GLU A 213 -11.13 20.90 2.83
CA GLU A 213 -11.99 20.84 4.03
C GLU A 213 -11.81 21.95 5.06
N SER A 214 -10.80 22.83 4.92
CA SER A 214 -10.60 23.93 5.87
C SER A 214 -11.65 25.04 5.77
N GLY A 215 -12.51 25.04 4.75
CA GLY A 215 -13.42 26.16 4.48
C GLY A 215 -12.68 27.41 3.98
N SER A 216 -11.44 27.27 3.52
CA SER A 216 -10.65 28.30 2.84
C SER A 216 -9.88 27.68 1.66
N LEU A 217 -9.62 28.47 0.60
CA LEU A 217 -8.78 28.02 -0.51
C LEU A 217 -7.30 27.90 -0.10
N ALA A 218 -6.83 28.77 0.81
CA ALA A 218 -5.44 28.76 1.26
C ALA A 218 -5.02 27.39 1.85
N PRO A 219 -3.78 26.91 1.62
CA PRO A 219 -2.66 27.60 0.96
C PRO A 219 -2.61 27.43 -0.56
N TRP A 220 -3.67 26.90 -1.18
CA TRP A 220 -3.81 26.99 -2.63
C TRP A 220 -4.08 28.45 -3.03
N ASN A 221 -3.51 28.85 -4.16
CA ASN A 221 -3.66 30.20 -4.70
C ASN A 221 -4.38 30.11 -6.03
N GLY A 222 -5.41 30.93 -6.22
CA GLY A 222 -5.96 31.16 -7.56
C GLY A 222 -4.90 31.85 -8.43
N GLU A 223 -4.75 31.38 -9.66
CA GLU A 223 -3.86 31.94 -10.68
C GLU A 223 -4.68 32.46 -11.88
N ILE A 224 -4.11 33.42 -12.62
CA ILE A 224 -4.67 34.03 -13.84
C ILE A 224 -5.91 34.91 -13.59
N ASN A 225 -7.01 34.33 -13.13
CA ASN A 225 -8.25 35.04 -12.76
C ASN A 225 -8.74 34.53 -11.39
N PRO A 226 -8.06 34.86 -10.28
CA PRO A 226 -8.28 34.23 -8.97
C PRO A 226 -9.70 34.42 -8.42
N SER A 227 -10.44 35.46 -8.82
CA SER A 227 -11.84 35.65 -8.43
C SER A 227 -12.79 34.59 -9.02
N LEU A 228 -12.33 33.82 -10.00
CA LEU A 228 -13.07 32.72 -10.63
C LEU A 228 -12.67 31.35 -10.04
N ALA A 229 -11.80 31.32 -9.03
CA ALA A 229 -11.43 30.13 -8.28
C ALA A 229 -11.87 30.28 -6.82
N GLY A 230 -12.26 29.19 -6.19
CA GLY A 230 -12.69 29.21 -4.80
C GLY A 230 -12.97 27.82 -4.28
N ILE A 231 -13.70 27.77 -3.18
CA ILE A 231 -14.21 26.52 -2.61
C ILE A 231 -15.74 26.58 -2.57
N GLU A 232 -16.38 25.42 -2.66
CA GLU A 232 -17.83 25.31 -2.53
C GLU A 232 -18.22 24.02 -1.82
N THR A 233 -19.51 23.77 -1.67
CA THR A 233 -20.07 22.56 -1.03
C THR A 233 -21.04 21.83 -1.95
N ASN A 234 -21.10 22.23 -3.24
CA ASN A 234 -22.17 21.82 -4.15
C ASN A 234 -21.92 20.43 -4.73
N TYR A 235 -20.65 20.07 -4.92
CA TYR A 235 -20.28 18.82 -5.54
C TYR A 235 -18.97 18.23 -4.98
N PRO A 236 -18.80 18.12 -3.64
CA PRO A 236 -17.59 17.51 -3.08
C PRO A 236 -17.48 16.04 -3.47
N HIS A 237 -16.26 15.56 -3.75
CA HIS A 237 -16.01 14.14 -3.95
C HIS A 237 -16.00 13.42 -2.59
N SER A 238 -15.36 14.02 -1.60
CA SER A 238 -15.41 13.57 -0.21
C SER A 238 -15.54 14.76 0.74
N GLY A 239 -15.86 14.51 2.01
CA GLY A 239 -15.98 15.58 3.00
C GLY A 239 -17.10 16.58 2.70
N THR A 240 -16.81 17.85 2.93
CA THR A 240 -17.76 18.98 2.89
C THR A 240 -17.47 19.93 1.73
N TYR A 241 -16.19 20.09 1.34
CA TYR A 241 -15.77 21.14 0.42
C TYR A 241 -14.91 20.63 -0.73
N ASP A 242 -15.16 21.12 -1.94
CA ASP A 242 -14.28 20.99 -3.10
C ASP A 242 -13.76 22.35 -3.57
N ALA A 243 -12.73 22.35 -4.43
CA ALA A 243 -12.27 23.57 -5.10
C ALA A 243 -12.85 23.69 -6.51
N TYR A 244 -13.47 24.82 -6.81
CA TYR A 244 -14.04 25.11 -8.11
C TYR A 244 -13.18 26.08 -8.93
N LEU A 245 -13.33 25.96 -10.24
CA LEU A 245 -12.89 26.88 -11.29
C LEU A 245 -14.11 27.22 -12.16
N HIS A 246 -14.43 28.51 -12.29
CA HIS A 246 -15.51 29.03 -13.14
C HIS A 246 -14.95 29.87 -14.30
N PRO A 247 -14.32 29.24 -15.31
CA PRO A 247 -13.89 29.96 -16.51
C PRO A 247 -15.09 30.61 -17.22
N THR A 248 -14.82 31.72 -17.90
CA THR A 248 -15.80 32.38 -18.78
C THR A 248 -15.43 32.12 -20.23
N SER A 249 -16.27 32.54 -21.18
CA SER A 249 -15.95 32.46 -22.61
C SER A 249 -14.70 33.26 -23.03
N SER A 250 -14.13 34.09 -22.14
CA SER A 250 -12.96 34.92 -22.43
C SER A 250 -11.88 34.88 -21.36
N SER A 251 -12.06 34.11 -20.29
CA SER A 251 -11.16 34.10 -19.13
C SER A 251 -10.83 32.67 -18.73
N ASP A 252 -9.55 32.34 -18.87
CA ASP A 252 -8.98 31.14 -18.24
C ASP A 252 -8.93 31.32 -16.72
N VAL A 253 -8.87 30.22 -15.98
CA VAL A 253 -8.64 30.26 -14.54
C VAL A 253 -7.77 29.08 -14.12
N GLY A 254 -6.93 29.30 -13.11
CA GLY A 254 -6.18 28.22 -12.49
C GLY A 254 -6.17 28.31 -10.98
N LEU A 255 -5.73 27.24 -10.35
CA LEU A 255 -5.34 27.21 -8.94
C LEU A 255 -4.08 26.36 -8.80
N ALA A 256 -3.22 26.72 -7.86
CA ALA A 256 -1.97 26.01 -7.63
C ALA A 256 -1.50 26.05 -6.17
N GLN A 257 -0.74 25.02 -5.79
CA GLN A 257 0.04 24.99 -4.56
C GLN A 257 1.47 24.60 -4.91
N THR A 258 2.43 25.34 -4.35
CA THR A 258 3.86 25.06 -4.55
C THR A 258 4.49 24.60 -3.25
N ILE A 259 5.20 23.48 -3.30
CA ILE A 259 5.97 22.94 -2.19
C ILE A 259 7.44 22.75 -2.59
N THR A 260 8.32 22.65 -1.61
CA THR A 260 9.72 22.26 -1.85
C THR A 260 9.85 20.75 -1.74
N ALA A 261 10.39 20.09 -2.76
CA ALA A 261 10.62 18.66 -2.77
C ALA A 261 11.50 18.25 -1.56
N PRO A 262 10.98 17.44 -0.60
CA PRO A 262 11.73 17.08 0.59
C PRO A 262 12.87 16.08 0.30
N ALA A 263 12.76 15.31 -0.76
CA ALA A 263 13.72 14.27 -1.13
C ALA A 263 13.86 14.13 -2.64
N THR A 264 15.02 13.64 -3.09
CA THR A 264 15.17 13.22 -4.49
C THR A 264 14.48 11.88 -4.68
N ARG A 265 13.32 11.88 -5.33
CA ARG A 265 12.52 10.69 -5.60
C ARG A 265 11.55 10.88 -6.75
N THR A 266 10.92 9.79 -7.17
CA THR A 266 9.69 9.84 -7.94
C THR A 266 8.52 10.10 -6.99
N TYR A 267 7.74 11.11 -7.30
CA TYR A 267 6.51 11.51 -6.63
C TYR A 267 5.32 10.96 -7.39
N THR A 268 4.27 10.57 -6.68
CA THR A 268 2.96 10.25 -7.24
C THR A 268 2.02 11.43 -6.97
N LEU A 269 1.36 11.91 -8.02
CA LEU A 269 0.35 12.95 -7.97
C LEU A 269 -1.00 12.36 -8.37
N THR A 270 -2.00 12.54 -7.52
CA THR A 270 -3.38 12.16 -7.80
C THR A 270 -4.35 13.31 -7.52
N ALA A 271 -5.51 13.27 -8.16
CA ALA A 271 -6.67 14.08 -7.78
C ALA A 271 -7.96 13.44 -8.30
N TYR A 272 -9.07 13.68 -7.59
CA TYR A 272 -10.40 13.49 -8.14
C TYR A 272 -10.82 14.79 -8.79
N ALA A 273 -11.17 14.76 -10.08
CA ALA A 273 -11.62 15.95 -10.80
C ALA A 273 -12.82 15.67 -11.69
N ALA A 274 -13.66 16.69 -11.88
CA ALA A 274 -14.83 16.67 -12.75
C ALA A 274 -14.99 18.03 -13.44
N ASN A 275 -15.58 18.05 -14.63
CA ASN A 275 -15.92 19.30 -15.32
C ASN A 275 -17.01 19.05 -16.37
N ASN A 276 -17.61 20.12 -16.91
CA ASN A 276 -18.56 20.04 -18.03
C ASN A 276 -18.06 20.65 -19.35
N ILE A 277 -16.83 21.16 -19.38
CA ILE A 277 -16.27 21.93 -20.51
C ILE A 277 -15.23 21.18 -21.36
N GLY A 278 -14.69 20.06 -20.88
CA GLY A 278 -13.71 19.19 -21.56
C GLY A 278 -12.29 19.73 -21.72
N ASN A 279 -12.09 21.06 -21.68
CA ASN A 279 -10.79 21.71 -21.87
C ASN A 279 -10.14 22.12 -20.55
N VAL A 280 -9.92 21.11 -19.70
CA VAL A 280 -9.40 21.26 -18.33
C VAL A 280 -8.18 20.38 -18.18
N GLN A 281 -7.17 20.88 -17.47
CA GLN A 281 -5.88 20.24 -17.30
C GLN A 281 -5.48 20.21 -15.83
N PHE A 282 -4.83 19.11 -15.44
CA PHE A 282 -4.27 18.89 -14.12
C PHE A 282 -2.82 18.45 -14.26
N GLY A 283 -1.90 19.03 -13.49
CA GLY A 283 -0.49 18.74 -13.71
C GLY A 283 0.45 19.25 -12.66
N ALA A 284 1.74 19.19 -12.99
CA ALA A 284 2.81 19.65 -12.14
C ALA A 284 3.98 20.24 -12.93
N ASP A 285 4.59 21.24 -12.34
CA ASP A 285 5.86 21.82 -12.77
C ASP A 285 6.94 21.52 -11.73
N VAL A 286 8.16 21.18 -12.19
CA VAL A 286 9.35 21.06 -11.36
C VAL A 286 10.33 22.15 -11.73
N ASN A 287 10.69 22.99 -10.77
CA ASN A 287 11.58 24.14 -10.94
C ASN A 287 11.18 25.03 -12.14
N GLY A 288 9.88 25.30 -12.29
CA GLY A 288 9.32 26.12 -13.36
C GLY A 288 9.15 25.42 -14.72
N THR A 289 9.50 24.14 -14.84
CA THR A 289 9.30 23.37 -16.08
C THR A 289 8.13 22.42 -15.93
N GLN A 290 7.17 22.46 -16.85
CA GLN A 290 6.05 21.53 -16.88
C GLN A 290 6.56 20.10 -17.09
N VAL A 291 6.39 19.25 -16.09
CA VAL A 291 6.75 17.82 -16.16
C VAL A 291 5.53 16.95 -16.40
N ARG A 292 4.33 17.47 -16.11
CA ARG A 292 3.06 16.76 -16.27
C ARG A 292 1.91 17.66 -16.66
N ASN A 293 1.06 17.15 -17.54
CA ASN A 293 -0.18 17.75 -17.98
C ASN A 293 -1.14 16.63 -18.38
N LEU A 294 -2.19 16.42 -17.58
CA LEU A 294 -3.25 15.46 -17.82
C LEU A 294 -4.50 16.21 -18.27
N ASN A 295 -5.13 15.75 -19.34
CA ASN A 295 -6.46 16.23 -19.72
C ASN A 295 -7.52 15.62 -18.79
N VAL A 296 -8.40 16.47 -18.26
CA VAL A 296 -9.52 16.07 -17.42
C VAL A 296 -10.77 15.97 -18.28
N THR A 297 -11.21 14.73 -18.49
CA THR A 297 -12.39 14.36 -19.27
C THR A 297 -13.64 15.09 -18.75
N GLY A 298 -14.33 15.81 -19.64
CA GLY A 298 -15.58 16.49 -19.31
C GLY A 298 -16.80 15.57 -19.38
N ASN A 299 -17.83 15.90 -18.60
CA ASN A 299 -19.16 15.27 -18.58
C ASN A 299 -19.16 13.77 -18.20
N VAL A 300 -18.23 13.34 -17.34
CA VAL A 300 -18.12 11.95 -16.85
C VAL A 300 -18.18 11.82 -15.32
N GLY A 301 -18.57 12.90 -14.63
CA GLY A 301 -18.48 12.99 -13.16
C GLY A 301 -17.02 12.97 -12.68
N TYR A 302 -16.82 12.75 -11.38
CA TYR A 302 -15.48 12.59 -10.82
C TYR A 302 -14.77 11.35 -11.37
N GLN A 303 -13.54 11.56 -11.80
CA GLN A 303 -12.60 10.49 -12.13
C GLN A 303 -11.32 10.69 -11.34
N LEU A 304 -10.65 9.59 -10.99
CA LEU A 304 -9.31 9.62 -10.41
C LEU A 304 -8.27 9.81 -11.51
N TYR A 305 -7.50 10.88 -11.42
CA TYR A 305 -6.35 11.13 -12.28
C TYR A 305 -5.07 10.83 -11.52
N THR A 306 -4.18 10.03 -12.11
CA THR A 306 -2.94 9.59 -11.47
C THR A 306 -1.74 9.77 -12.38
N THR A 307 -0.64 10.26 -11.83
CA THR A 307 0.62 10.39 -12.56
C THR A 307 1.85 10.42 -11.64
N THR A 308 3.05 10.28 -12.20
CA THR A 308 4.31 10.13 -11.44
C THR A 308 5.51 10.85 -12.04
N PHE A 309 6.11 11.83 -11.36
CA PHE A 309 7.27 12.56 -11.88
C PHE A 309 8.43 12.58 -10.89
N THR A 310 9.65 12.80 -11.37
CA THR A 310 10.83 12.89 -10.50
C THR A 310 11.14 14.35 -10.20
N ALA A 311 11.48 14.64 -8.95
CA ALA A 311 12.06 15.90 -8.53
C ALA A 311 13.23 15.63 -7.58
N ASN A 312 14.24 16.49 -7.64
CA ASN A 312 15.38 16.45 -6.72
C ASN A 312 15.03 17.22 -5.45
N ALA A 313 15.61 16.81 -4.32
CA ALA A 313 15.47 17.52 -3.05
C ALA A 313 15.81 19.01 -3.23
N GLY A 314 14.97 19.89 -2.67
CA GLY A 314 15.12 21.35 -2.75
C GLY A 314 14.52 22.00 -4.00
N GLN A 315 14.12 21.25 -5.04
CA GLN A 315 13.41 21.82 -6.19
C GLN A 315 11.97 22.19 -5.81
N SER A 316 11.44 23.26 -6.42
CA SER A 316 10.01 23.58 -6.28
C SER A 316 9.17 22.58 -7.08
N ILE A 317 8.09 22.09 -6.49
CA ILE A 317 7.03 21.34 -7.15
C ILE A 317 5.78 22.20 -7.10
N LYS A 318 5.30 22.70 -8.24
CA LYS A 318 4.01 23.38 -8.35
C LYS A 318 2.98 22.39 -8.88
N VAL A 319 2.00 22.03 -8.06
CA VAL A 319 0.81 21.28 -8.49
C VAL A 319 -0.24 22.29 -8.92
N TRP A 320 -0.83 22.10 -10.10
CA TRP A 320 -1.77 23.06 -10.68
C TRP A 320 -2.98 22.36 -11.32
N TYR A 321 -4.10 23.06 -11.28
CA TYR A 321 -5.34 22.74 -11.98
C TYR A 321 -5.78 23.96 -12.77
N TYR A 322 -6.14 23.77 -14.04
CA TYR A 322 -6.33 24.86 -14.98
C TYR A 322 -7.48 24.57 -15.93
N ALA A 323 -8.31 25.58 -16.17
CA ALA A 323 -9.44 25.53 -17.08
C ALA A 323 -9.32 26.67 -18.10
N HIS A 324 -9.39 26.31 -19.39
CA HIS A 324 -9.38 27.27 -20.49
C HIS A 324 -10.69 28.06 -20.56
N ALA A 325 -10.66 29.20 -21.25
CA ALA A 325 -11.76 30.14 -21.47
C ALA A 325 -12.96 29.53 -22.23
N ILE A 326 -13.76 28.74 -21.51
CA ILE A 326 -15.03 28.17 -21.93
C ILE A 326 -16.00 28.39 -20.78
N ASN A 327 -17.17 28.97 -21.05
CA ASN A 327 -18.16 29.20 -20.00
C ASN A 327 -18.63 27.86 -19.40
N GLY A 328 -18.42 27.67 -18.11
CA GLY A 328 -18.82 26.46 -17.40
C GLY A 328 -18.08 26.30 -16.07
N TRP A 329 -17.94 25.06 -15.62
CA TRP A 329 -17.31 24.75 -14.35
C TRP A 329 -16.34 23.57 -14.47
N ALA A 330 -15.35 23.59 -13.59
CA ALA A 330 -14.43 22.50 -13.33
C ALA A 330 -14.16 22.44 -11.82
N THR A 331 -14.09 21.25 -11.25
CA THR A 331 -13.83 21.05 -9.82
C THR A 331 -12.74 20.00 -9.62
N ILE A 332 -11.98 20.17 -8.55
CA ILE A 332 -10.95 19.27 -8.09
C ILE A 332 -11.06 19.08 -6.57
N ASP A 333 -10.85 17.85 -6.14
CA ASP A 333 -10.92 17.46 -4.73
C ASP A 333 -9.94 16.29 -4.47
N ASP A 334 -9.66 16.03 -3.18
CA ASP A 334 -8.81 14.93 -2.72
C ASP A 334 -7.46 14.85 -3.46
N VAL A 335 -6.81 16.00 -3.66
CA VAL A 335 -5.49 16.07 -4.31
C VAL A 335 -4.44 15.44 -3.42
N SER A 336 -3.55 14.63 -3.98
CA SER A 336 -2.45 14.01 -3.23
C SER A 336 -1.14 14.10 -3.97
N LEU A 337 -0.10 14.56 -3.28
CA LEU A 337 1.29 14.48 -3.75
C LEU A 337 2.11 13.72 -2.72
N THR A 338 2.63 12.55 -3.09
CA THR A 338 3.39 11.66 -2.20
C THR A 338 4.73 11.27 -2.78
#